data_AF-A0A6G1GCS4-F1
#
_entry.id   AF-A0A6G1GCS4-F1
#
_cell.length_a   1.000
_cell.length_b   1.000
_cell.length_c   1.000
_cell.angle_alpha   90.00
_cell.angle_beta   90.00
_cell.angle_gamma   90.00
#
_symmetry.space_group_name_H-M   'P 1'
#
loop_
_entity.id
_entity.type
_entity.pdbx_description
1 polymer ?
#
loop_
_entity_poly.entity_id
_entity_poly.type
_entity_poly.pdbx_seq_one_letter_code
_entity_poly.pdbx_strand_id
1 'polypeptide(L)'
;YTHADIFRRYGVSKTRGYEYAKAETERRERNIPNRLETRGRPPKITDEDIQRMTDILESADCAEERAIDWDTLALEAGLDVSSRTIRRAMEKHGYFKCVACRKPYCNKQLAEMRLNRAKLWLDKYPTPDHWKYIRFSDEVHFGMGPQGKLVIIRKRGERYCPKCIQRAEERDDAEKLKVYAWAAVGYDFKSPLTFYEIPTNKNGKMTQDVYPKEILQMEVQEWVDRGDFFVLEEDQDSGHAPPRSRKKGNAVQQWKEQNGVHSYFNCAGSPDLAIIEDCWQPTKQYVRKYRHFNPEETRELAIEAWGELKQEWINKRVLSMPDRLRKVIEAGGQLIGY
;
A
#
# COMPACT_ATOMS: atom_id res chain seq x y z
N TYR A 1 56.92 -35.71 27.62
CA TYR A 1 56.84 -34.35 28.18
C TYR A 1 55.86 -34.35 29.33
N THR A 2 56.20 -33.75 30.48
CA THR A 2 55.25 -33.63 31.60
C THR A 2 54.30 -32.45 31.36
N HIS A 3 53.11 -32.44 31.98
CA HIS A 3 52.17 -31.30 31.90
C HIS A 3 52.84 -29.96 32.29
N ALA A 4 53.77 -30.01 33.24
CA ALA A 4 54.55 -28.85 33.66
C ALA A 4 55.47 -28.30 32.55
N ASP A 5 55.96 -29.16 31.65
CA ASP A 5 56.82 -28.76 30.53
C ASP A 5 56.01 -28.11 29.41
N ILE A 6 54.79 -28.61 29.19
CA ILE A 6 53.83 -28.03 28.24
C ILE A 6 53.43 -26.63 28.70
N PHE A 7 53.01 -26.45 29.95
CA PHE A 7 52.58 -25.14 30.45
C PHE A 7 53.71 -24.10 30.38
N ARG A 8 54.94 -24.51 30.70
CA ARG A 8 56.11 -23.63 30.62
C ARG A 8 56.44 -23.22 29.19
N ARG A 9 56.31 -24.14 28.22
CA ARG A 9 56.55 -23.87 26.79
C ARG A 9 55.56 -22.84 26.22
N TYR A 10 54.33 -22.81 26.73
CA TYR A 10 53.29 -21.88 26.30
C TYR A 10 53.12 -20.65 27.22
N GLY A 11 54.04 -20.43 28.16
CA GLY A 11 54.03 -19.25 29.04
C GLY A 11 52.87 -19.20 30.04
N VAL A 12 52.28 -20.36 30.37
CA VAL A 12 51.15 -20.48 31.31
C VAL A 12 51.66 -20.96 32.66
N SER A 13 51.21 -20.33 33.76
CA SER A 13 51.55 -20.80 35.11
C SER A 13 51.00 -22.19 35.36
N LYS A 14 51.67 -23.00 36.21
CA LYS A 14 51.20 -24.35 36.57
C LYS A 14 49.74 -24.34 37.03
N THR A 15 49.36 -23.36 37.85
CA THR A 15 47.99 -23.23 38.37
C THR A 15 46.97 -23.03 37.24
N ARG A 16 47.21 -22.09 36.32
CA ARG A 16 46.33 -21.88 35.16
C ARG A 16 46.35 -23.06 34.19
N GLY A 17 47.51 -23.68 33.99
CA GLY A 17 47.66 -24.85 33.12
C GLY A 17 46.81 -26.02 33.61
N TYR A 18 46.83 -26.29 34.92
CA TYR A 18 45.95 -27.28 35.52
C TYR A 18 44.50 -26.83 35.59
N GLU A 19 44.18 -25.53 35.77
CA GLU A 19 42.80 -25.03 35.61
C GLU A 19 42.25 -25.29 34.19
N TYR A 20 43.07 -25.08 33.15
CA TYR A 20 42.69 -25.36 31.77
C TYR A 20 42.52 -26.87 31.51
N ALA A 21 43.45 -27.69 31.99
CA ALA A 21 43.37 -29.15 31.87
C ALA A 21 42.18 -29.74 32.65
N LYS A 22 41.85 -29.16 33.82
CA LYS A 22 40.70 -29.58 34.64
C LYS A 22 39.37 -29.08 34.08
N ALA A 23 39.37 -27.91 33.42
CA ALA A 23 38.21 -27.39 32.70
C ALA A 23 37.79 -28.26 31.50
N GLU A 24 38.73 -29.04 30.95
CA GLU A 24 38.50 -30.01 29.88
C GLU A 24 37.69 -31.23 30.35
N THR A 25 37.84 -31.63 31.61
CA THR A 25 37.08 -32.76 32.20
C THR A 25 35.77 -32.39 32.88
N GLU A 26 35.58 -31.16 33.41
CA GLU A 26 34.42 -30.89 34.28
C GLU A 26 33.60 -29.62 34.02
N ARG A 27 34.05 -28.61 33.26
CA ARG A 27 33.21 -27.42 32.95
C ARG A 27 33.93 -26.48 31.99
N ARG A 28 33.53 -26.50 30.71
CA ARG A 28 33.28 -25.33 29.81
C ARG A 28 33.38 -25.70 28.31
N GLU A 29 32.58 -26.65 27.84
CA GLU A 29 32.18 -26.73 26.42
C GLU A 29 31.20 -25.59 26.13
N ARG A 30 31.75 -24.38 25.92
CA ARG A 30 31.01 -23.11 25.82
C ARG A 30 30.39 -22.84 24.45
N ASN A 31 30.64 -23.70 23.47
CA ASN A 31 30.19 -23.54 22.08
C ASN A 31 29.54 -24.84 21.55
N ILE A 32 28.60 -25.42 22.30
CA ILE A 32 27.67 -26.40 21.73
C ILE A 32 26.50 -25.59 21.14
N PRO A 33 26.20 -25.68 19.84
CA PRO A 33 25.16 -24.86 19.20
C PRO A 33 23.75 -24.99 19.79
N ASN A 34 23.49 -26.02 20.61
CA ASN A 34 22.16 -26.42 21.06
C ASN A 34 21.95 -26.40 22.59
N ARG A 35 22.81 -25.72 23.37
CA ARG A 35 22.55 -25.54 24.81
C ARG A 35 21.90 -24.18 25.08
N LEU A 36 20.68 -24.17 25.62
CA LEU A 36 20.00 -22.95 26.07
C LEU A 36 20.88 -22.21 27.08
N GLU A 37 21.25 -20.96 26.78
CA GLU A 37 22.01 -20.10 27.68
C GLU A 37 21.14 -19.75 28.90
N THR A 38 21.47 -20.30 30.06
CA THR A 38 20.69 -20.14 31.30
C THR A 38 21.18 -18.98 32.16
N ARG A 39 22.26 -18.29 31.77
CA ARG A 39 22.77 -17.11 32.48
C ARG A 39 21.96 -15.88 32.07
N GLY A 40 20.92 -15.62 32.84
CA GLY A 40 20.10 -14.43 32.71
C GLY A 40 19.11 -14.36 33.86
N ARG A 41 18.57 -13.17 34.11
CA ARG A 41 17.40 -13.05 34.97
C ARG A 41 16.23 -13.78 34.28
N PRO A 42 15.51 -14.70 34.97
CA PRO A 42 14.33 -15.33 34.40
C PRO A 42 13.34 -14.28 33.86
N PRO A 43 12.70 -14.54 32.71
CA PRO A 43 11.69 -13.65 32.17
C PRO A 43 10.54 -13.52 33.18
N LYS A 44 9.97 -12.32 33.29
CA LYS A 44 8.80 -12.06 34.16
C LYS A 44 7.46 -12.49 33.52
N ILE A 45 7.51 -12.88 32.25
CA ILE A 45 6.36 -13.23 31.42
C ILE A 45 6.66 -14.63 30.87
N THR A 46 5.79 -15.57 31.17
CA THR A 46 5.81 -16.96 30.71
C THR A 46 5.14 -17.09 29.34
N ASP A 47 5.26 -18.24 28.68
CA ASP A 47 4.58 -18.48 27.42
C ASP A 47 3.05 -18.57 27.63
N GLU A 48 2.59 -19.07 28.78
CA GLU A 48 1.19 -19.03 29.18
C GLU A 48 0.66 -17.59 29.35
N ASP A 49 1.49 -16.68 29.86
CA ASP A 49 1.14 -15.26 29.96
C ASP A 49 0.99 -14.61 28.59
N ILE A 50 1.86 -14.97 27.63
CA ILE A 50 1.75 -14.54 26.23
C ILE A 50 0.44 -15.02 25.65
N GLN A 51 0.11 -16.31 25.81
CA GLN A 51 -1.12 -16.87 25.28
C GLN A 51 -2.35 -16.13 25.82
N ARG A 52 -2.41 -15.85 27.12
CA ARG A 52 -3.52 -15.09 27.73
C ARG A 52 -3.64 -13.68 27.15
N MET A 53 -2.53 -12.97 26.94
CA MET A 53 -2.54 -11.65 26.29
C MET A 53 -2.98 -11.74 24.83
N THR A 54 -2.55 -12.77 24.11
CA THR A 54 -2.97 -13.01 22.72
C THR A 54 -4.45 -13.30 22.64
N ASP A 55 -4.98 -14.17 23.50
CA ASP A 55 -6.40 -14.54 23.53
C ASP A 55 -7.29 -13.30 23.76
N ILE A 56 -6.92 -12.42 24.70
CA ILE A 56 -7.61 -11.14 24.94
C ILE A 56 -7.68 -10.29 23.65
N LEU A 57 -6.58 -10.20 22.91
CA LEU A 57 -6.53 -9.44 21.66
C LEU A 57 -7.29 -10.14 20.53
N GLU A 58 -7.25 -11.47 20.46
CA GLU A 58 -7.87 -12.27 19.39
C GLU A 58 -9.37 -12.46 19.58
N SER A 59 -9.87 -12.43 20.81
CA SER A 59 -11.29 -12.47 21.12
C SER A 59 -12.01 -11.14 20.92
N ALA A 60 -11.30 -10.04 20.65
CA ALA A 60 -11.90 -8.73 20.46
C ALA A 60 -12.74 -8.68 19.16
N ASP A 61 -13.98 -8.21 19.26
CA ASP A 61 -14.95 -8.14 18.16
C ASP A 61 -14.72 -6.90 17.28
N CYS A 62 -14.05 -5.88 17.80
CA CYS A 62 -13.83 -4.62 17.09
C CYS A 62 -12.45 -3.98 17.36
N ALA A 63 -12.13 -2.94 16.57
CA ALA A 63 -10.85 -2.23 16.67
C ALA A 63 -10.74 -1.42 17.98
N GLU A 64 -11.87 -0.95 18.49
CA GLU A 64 -12.00 -0.21 19.74
C GLU A 64 -11.64 -1.08 20.95
N GLU A 65 -12.07 -2.34 20.97
CA GLU A 65 -11.67 -3.32 21.98
C GLU A 65 -10.17 -3.66 21.88
N ARG A 66 -9.63 -3.73 20.66
CA ARG A 66 -8.17 -3.85 20.44
C ARG A 66 -7.37 -2.59 20.77
N ALA A 67 -8.01 -1.46 21.06
CA ALA A 67 -7.34 -0.19 21.37
C ALA A 67 -6.85 -0.10 22.83
N ILE A 68 -6.72 -1.24 23.51
CA ILE A 68 -6.21 -1.35 24.87
C ILE A 68 -4.76 -0.85 25.00
N ASP A 69 -4.40 -0.30 26.15
CA ASP A 69 -3.00 0.02 26.47
C ASP A 69 -2.25 -1.12 27.13
N TRP A 70 -0.93 -1.01 27.18
CA TRP A 70 -0.09 -2.10 27.68
C TRP A 70 -0.25 -2.33 29.17
N ASP A 71 -0.66 -1.32 29.95
CA ASP A 71 -0.88 -1.47 31.38
C ASP A 71 -2.24 -2.15 31.63
N THR A 72 -3.25 -1.81 30.83
CA THR A 72 -4.57 -2.46 30.86
C THR A 72 -4.49 -3.91 30.37
N LEU A 73 -3.72 -4.19 29.31
CA LEU A 73 -3.47 -5.56 28.86
C LEU A 73 -2.74 -6.38 29.93
N ALA A 74 -1.80 -5.78 30.68
CA ALA A 74 -1.16 -6.44 31.82
C ALA A 74 -2.20 -6.80 32.88
N LEU A 75 -3.07 -5.85 33.23
CA LEU A 75 -4.10 -6.02 34.24
C LEU A 75 -5.11 -7.11 33.86
N GLU A 76 -5.62 -7.09 32.63
CA GLU A 76 -6.56 -8.10 32.12
C GLU A 76 -5.92 -9.49 32.02
N ALA A 77 -4.64 -9.55 31.66
CA ALA A 77 -3.85 -10.77 31.74
C ALA A 77 -3.41 -11.11 33.18
N GLY A 78 -3.85 -10.39 34.21
CA GLY A 78 -3.51 -10.68 35.61
C GLY A 78 -2.01 -10.61 35.94
N LEU A 79 -1.27 -9.73 35.25
CA LEU A 79 0.18 -9.57 35.39
C LEU A 79 0.51 -8.25 36.10
N ASP A 80 1.34 -8.33 37.16
CA ASP A 80 1.94 -7.16 37.81
C ASP A 80 3.34 -6.86 37.23
N VAL A 81 3.35 -6.35 36.00
CA VAL A 81 4.57 -5.95 35.30
C VAL A 81 4.37 -4.63 34.57
N SER A 82 5.45 -3.89 34.34
CA SER A 82 5.35 -2.60 33.64
C SER A 82 4.92 -2.77 32.17
N SER A 83 4.17 -1.81 31.64
CA SER A 83 3.85 -1.69 30.20
C SER A 83 5.03 -1.91 29.27
N ARG A 84 6.25 -1.46 29.65
CA ARG A 84 7.46 -1.67 28.84
C ARG A 84 7.84 -3.15 28.73
N THR A 85 7.55 -3.94 29.75
CA THR A 85 7.80 -5.40 29.79
C THR A 85 6.80 -6.11 28.89
N ILE A 86 5.50 -5.78 29.02
CA ILE A 86 4.42 -6.28 28.14
C ILE A 86 4.72 -5.99 26.68
N ARG A 87 5.00 -4.72 26.35
CA ARG A 87 5.30 -4.29 24.98
C ARG A 87 6.41 -5.12 24.36
N ARG A 88 7.54 -5.29 25.05
CA ARG A 88 8.68 -6.07 24.53
C ARG A 88 8.32 -7.54 24.30
N ALA A 89 7.50 -8.10 25.19
CA ALA A 89 7.08 -9.48 25.10
C ALA A 89 6.12 -9.70 23.91
N MET A 90 5.14 -8.82 23.74
CA MET A 90 4.19 -8.86 22.62
C MET A 90 4.85 -8.53 21.27
N GLU A 91 5.77 -7.56 21.22
CA GLU A 91 6.54 -7.21 20.01
C GLU A 91 7.39 -8.41 19.54
N LYS A 92 7.96 -9.19 20.47
CA LYS A 92 8.70 -10.43 20.15
C LYS A 92 7.80 -11.48 19.48
N HIS A 93 6.49 -11.45 19.77
CA HIS A 93 5.49 -12.36 19.21
C HIS A 93 4.69 -11.74 18.06
N GLY A 94 5.13 -10.59 17.52
CA GLY A 94 4.55 -9.99 16.31
C GLY A 94 3.39 -9.03 16.54
N TYR A 95 3.05 -8.70 17.79
CA TYR A 95 2.03 -7.71 18.11
C TYR A 95 2.65 -6.34 18.37
N PHE A 96 2.20 -5.34 17.61
CA PHE A 96 2.69 -3.97 17.68
C PHE A 96 1.53 -3.01 17.90
N LYS A 97 1.76 -1.94 18.67
CA LYS A 97 0.82 -0.82 18.69
C LYS A 97 0.94 -0.05 17.38
N CYS A 98 -0.10 -0.13 16.56
CA CYS A 98 -0.21 0.54 15.27
C CYS A 98 -1.37 1.53 15.28
N VAL A 99 -1.31 2.53 14.40
CA VAL A 99 -2.49 3.36 14.10
C VAL A 99 -3.47 2.48 13.32
N ALA A 100 -4.70 2.35 13.81
CA ALA A 100 -5.73 1.57 13.13
C ALA A 100 -5.94 2.06 11.69
N CYS A 101 -6.04 1.11 10.75
CA CYS A 101 -6.30 1.43 9.35
C CYS A 101 -7.69 2.06 9.22
N ARG A 102 -7.77 3.24 8.58
CA ARG A 102 -9.05 3.85 8.22
C ARG A 102 -9.39 3.45 6.79
N LYS A 103 -10.45 2.65 6.63
CA LYS A 103 -10.99 2.32 5.31
C LYS A 103 -12.18 3.25 4.99
N PRO A 104 -12.35 3.66 3.72
CA PRO A 104 -13.59 4.30 3.29
C PRO A 104 -14.80 3.44 3.65
N TYR A 105 -15.89 4.09 4.04
CA TYR A 105 -17.12 3.38 4.38
C TYR A 105 -17.71 2.69 3.14
N CYS A 106 -17.82 1.36 3.19
CA CYS A 106 -18.52 0.58 2.19
C CYS A 106 -19.86 0.13 2.76
N ASN A 107 -20.95 0.71 2.28
CA ASN A 107 -22.28 0.36 2.74
C ASN A 107 -22.64 -1.08 2.35
N LYS A 108 -23.65 -1.67 3.03
CA LYS A 108 -24.05 -3.08 2.81
C LYS A 108 -24.43 -3.38 1.35
N GLN A 109 -25.17 -2.48 0.70
CA GLN A 109 -25.58 -2.65 -0.69
C GLN A 109 -24.39 -2.67 -1.64
N LEU A 110 -23.43 -1.77 -1.43
CA LEU A 110 -22.20 -1.71 -2.22
C LEU A 110 -21.34 -2.95 -2.00
N ALA A 111 -21.20 -3.41 -0.75
CA ALA A 111 -20.48 -4.63 -0.44
C ALA A 111 -21.11 -5.85 -1.14
N GLU A 112 -22.44 -5.99 -1.10
CA GLU A 112 -23.13 -7.08 -1.80
C GLU A 112 -22.92 -7.02 -3.33
N MET A 113 -23.00 -5.83 -3.92
CA MET A 113 -22.71 -5.63 -5.35
C MET A 113 -21.26 -6.04 -5.70
N ARG A 114 -20.30 -5.63 -4.87
CA ARG A 114 -18.88 -5.98 -5.02
C ARG A 114 -18.65 -7.48 -4.89
N LEU A 115 -19.27 -8.13 -3.90
CA LEU A 115 -19.20 -9.57 -3.68
C LEU A 115 -19.72 -10.34 -4.91
N ASN A 116 -20.89 -9.97 -5.41
CA ASN A 116 -21.49 -10.62 -6.58
C ASN A 116 -20.64 -10.40 -7.84
N ARG A 117 -20.12 -9.18 -8.04
CA ARG A 117 -19.23 -8.88 -9.16
C ARG A 117 -17.92 -9.67 -9.06
N ALA A 118 -17.33 -9.77 -7.87
CA ALA A 118 -16.09 -10.49 -7.65
C ALA A 118 -16.24 -11.99 -7.94
N LYS A 119 -17.33 -12.61 -7.48
CA LYS A 119 -17.66 -14.01 -7.82
C LYS A 119 -17.80 -14.21 -9.33
N LEU A 120 -18.57 -13.35 -10.00
CA LEU A 120 -18.78 -13.43 -11.45
C LEU A 120 -17.47 -13.33 -12.24
N TRP A 121 -16.61 -12.39 -11.87
CA TRP A 121 -15.34 -12.19 -12.56
C TRP A 121 -14.32 -13.26 -12.28
N LEU A 122 -14.28 -13.79 -11.06
CA LEU A 122 -13.39 -14.88 -10.72
C LEU A 122 -13.82 -16.18 -11.42
N ASP A 123 -15.11 -16.42 -11.58
CA ASP A 123 -15.65 -17.54 -12.37
C ASP A 123 -15.28 -17.40 -13.86
N LYS A 124 -15.45 -16.20 -14.42
CA LYS A 124 -15.15 -15.95 -15.85
C LYS A 124 -13.64 -15.88 -16.16
N TYR A 125 -12.84 -15.35 -15.24
CA TYR A 125 -11.41 -15.07 -15.42
C TYR A 125 -10.57 -15.57 -14.23
N PRO A 126 -10.53 -16.90 -13.99
CA PRO A 126 -9.96 -17.48 -12.77
C PRO A 126 -8.44 -17.38 -12.68
N THR A 127 -7.75 -17.39 -13.82
CA THR A 127 -6.28 -17.42 -13.89
C THR A 127 -5.70 -16.04 -14.20
N PRO A 128 -4.45 -15.75 -13.78
CA PRO A 128 -3.76 -14.49 -14.08
C PRO A 128 -3.66 -14.17 -15.59
N ASP A 129 -3.57 -15.18 -16.45
CA ASP A 129 -3.42 -14.98 -17.91
C ASP A 129 -4.64 -14.28 -18.54
N HIS A 130 -5.85 -14.51 -18.02
CA HIS A 130 -7.06 -13.81 -18.48
C HIS A 130 -7.00 -12.29 -18.24
N TRP A 131 -6.12 -11.81 -17.38
CA TRP A 131 -6.03 -10.39 -17.06
C TRP A 131 -5.01 -9.66 -17.93
N LYS A 132 -4.22 -10.38 -18.73
CA LYS A 132 -3.12 -9.79 -19.51
C LYS A 132 -3.59 -8.86 -20.63
N TYR A 133 -4.78 -9.09 -21.17
CA TYR A 133 -5.37 -8.23 -22.22
C TYR A 133 -6.21 -7.08 -21.65
N ILE A 134 -6.34 -6.95 -20.32
CA ILE A 134 -7.09 -5.85 -19.71
C ILE A 134 -6.18 -4.63 -19.57
N ARG A 135 -6.70 -3.47 -20.00
CA ARG A 135 -6.09 -2.15 -19.81
C ARG A 135 -6.94 -1.37 -18.83
N PHE A 136 -6.41 -1.18 -17.62
CA PHE A 136 -7.04 -0.44 -16.53
C PHE A 136 -6.79 1.04 -16.72
N SER A 137 -7.85 1.84 -16.79
CA SER A 137 -7.76 3.27 -17.10
C SER A 137 -8.53 4.13 -16.12
N ASP A 138 -8.00 5.31 -15.85
CA ASP A 138 -8.59 6.24 -14.87
C ASP A 138 -8.04 7.66 -15.04
N GLU A 139 -8.73 8.63 -14.45
CA GLU A 139 -8.32 10.02 -14.33
C GLU A 139 -7.51 10.28 -13.06
N VAL A 140 -6.44 11.06 -13.19
CA VAL A 140 -5.62 11.52 -12.07
C VAL A 140 -5.51 13.05 -12.07
N HIS A 141 -5.32 13.62 -10.88
CA HIS A 141 -4.96 15.02 -10.74
C HIS A 141 -3.73 15.22 -9.87
N PHE A 142 -2.94 16.22 -10.24
CA PHE A 142 -1.76 16.68 -9.53
C PHE A 142 -2.00 18.13 -9.09
N GLY A 143 -2.03 18.37 -7.78
CA GLY A 143 -2.15 19.73 -7.24
C GLY A 143 -0.81 20.45 -7.20
N MET A 144 -0.84 21.77 -7.32
CA MET A 144 0.35 22.61 -7.14
C MET A 144 0.61 22.92 -5.66
N GLY A 145 1.84 23.32 -5.36
CA GLY A 145 2.26 23.77 -4.04
C GLY A 145 2.56 22.65 -3.03
N PRO A 146 2.92 23.02 -1.78
CA PRO A 146 3.25 22.05 -0.74
C PRO A 146 2.02 21.22 -0.37
N GLN A 147 1.96 19.97 -0.82
CA GLN A 147 0.92 19.03 -0.44
C GLN A 147 1.32 18.23 0.80
N GLY A 148 0.48 18.26 1.83
CA GLY A 148 0.67 17.47 3.05
C GLY A 148 1.46 18.19 4.15
N LYS A 149 1.86 17.44 5.18
CA LYS A 149 2.61 17.97 6.33
C LYS A 149 4.10 17.88 6.05
N LEU A 150 4.81 19.00 6.13
CA LEU A 150 6.26 19.02 6.03
C LEU A 150 6.89 18.28 7.22
N VAL A 151 7.79 17.36 6.94
CA VAL A 151 8.67 16.77 7.94
C VAL A 151 9.94 17.62 7.98
N ILE A 152 10.10 18.40 9.05
CA ILE A 152 11.24 19.29 9.24
C ILE A 152 12.15 18.77 10.36
N ILE A 153 13.43 19.12 10.29
CA ILE A 153 14.38 18.90 11.38
C ILE A 153 14.37 20.15 12.27
N ARG A 154 14.18 19.99 13.58
CA ARG A 154 14.24 21.08 14.58
C ARG A 154 14.78 20.60 15.91
N LYS A 155 15.31 21.50 16.73
CA LYS A 155 15.74 21.21 18.11
C LYS A 155 14.53 21.14 19.07
N ARG A 156 14.73 20.52 20.24
CA ARG A 156 13.73 20.51 21.31
C ARG A 156 13.45 21.95 21.77
N GLY A 157 12.18 22.35 21.85
CA GLY A 157 11.76 23.71 22.20
C GLY A 157 11.44 24.61 20.99
N GLU A 158 11.89 24.27 19.79
CA GLU A 158 11.65 25.09 18.57
C GLU A 158 10.26 24.84 17.95
N ARG A 159 9.27 24.43 18.76
CA ARG A 159 7.94 24.06 18.24
C ARG A 159 7.29 25.21 17.47
N TYR A 160 7.45 26.43 17.98
CA TYR A 160 6.87 27.65 17.43
C TYR A 160 7.93 28.59 16.82
N CYS A 161 9.13 28.08 16.51
CA CYS A 161 10.11 28.87 15.76
C CYS A 161 9.51 29.22 14.39
N PRO A 162 9.52 30.50 13.95
CA PRO A 162 8.95 30.90 12.66
C PRO A 162 9.52 30.14 11.45
N LYS A 163 10.76 29.64 11.55
CA LYS A 163 11.42 28.81 10.53
C LYS A 163 11.02 27.33 10.59
N CYS A 164 10.32 26.92 11.64
CA CYS A 164 9.91 25.54 11.94
C CYS A 164 8.40 25.34 11.92
N ILE A 165 7.64 26.32 11.40
CA ILE A 165 6.18 26.26 11.29
C ILE A 165 5.83 26.22 9.80
N GLN A 166 5.11 25.18 9.39
CA GLN A 166 4.33 25.22 8.16
C GLN A 166 3.07 26.03 8.46
N ARG A 167 2.96 27.25 7.89
CA ARG A 167 1.77 28.08 8.09
C ARG A 167 0.60 27.48 7.32
N ALA A 168 -0.55 27.38 7.98
CA ALA A 168 -1.83 27.15 7.32
C ALA A 168 -2.40 28.52 6.94
N GLU A 169 -1.73 29.23 6.02
CA GLU A 169 -2.35 30.41 5.42
C GLU A 169 -3.49 29.96 4.49
N GLU A 170 -4.43 30.85 4.20
CA GLU A 170 -5.40 30.63 3.14
C GLU A 170 -4.63 30.22 1.89
N ARG A 171 -4.92 29.02 1.36
CA ARG A 171 -4.30 28.57 0.11
C ARG A 171 -4.56 29.64 -0.94
N ASP A 172 -3.50 30.23 -1.45
CA ASP A 172 -3.56 31.11 -2.61
C ASP A 172 -4.32 30.37 -3.73
N ASP A 173 -5.03 31.09 -4.58
CA ASP A 173 -5.81 30.48 -5.67
C ASP A 173 -4.92 29.66 -6.61
N ALA A 174 -3.63 30.03 -6.72
CA ALA A 174 -2.60 29.25 -7.40
C ALA A 174 -2.35 27.86 -6.76
N GLU A 175 -2.40 27.74 -5.43
CA GLU A 175 -2.25 26.45 -4.70
C GLU A 175 -3.49 25.56 -4.78
N LYS A 176 -4.60 26.08 -5.33
CA LYS A 176 -5.81 25.29 -5.63
C LYS A 176 -5.80 24.73 -7.05
N LEU A 177 -4.90 25.22 -7.91
CA LEU A 177 -4.82 24.75 -9.28
C LEU A 177 -4.35 23.29 -9.32
N LYS A 178 -4.92 22.55 -10.27
CA LYS A 178 -4.63 21.15 -10.50
C LYS A 178 -4.42 20.94 -11.99
N VAL A 179 -3.48 20.09 -12.31
CA VAL A 179 -3.35 19.50 -13.63
C VAL A 179 -4.08 18.16 -13.63
N TYR A 180 -4.87 17.90 -14.66
CA TYR A 180 -5.62 16.66 -14.84
C TYR A 180 -5.01 15.86 -15.99
N ALA A 181 -4.92 14.55 -15.79
CA ALA A 181 -4.40 13.62 -16.77
C ALA A 181 -5.20 12.32 -16.75
N TRP A 182 -5.14 11.58 -17.84
CA TRP A 182 -5.66 10.24 -17.97
C TRP A 182 -4.52 9.31 -18.38
N ALA A 183 -4.58 8.05 -17.98
CA ALA A 183 -3.72 7.01 -18.54
C ALA A 183 -4.37 5.64 -18.40
N ALA A 184 -3.72 4.64 -19.02
CA ALA A 184 -4.04 3.25 -18.85
C ALA A 184 -2.79 2.39 -18.62
N VAL A 185 -2.95 1.31 -17.86
CA VAL A 185 -1.93 0.30 -17.59
C VAL A 185 -2.46 -1.11 -17.82
N GLY A 186 -1.60 -2.01 -18.25
CA GLY A 186 -1.94 -3.42 -18.49
C GLY A 186 -0.70 -4.29 -18.38
N TYR A 187 -0.83 -5.57 -18.72
CA TYR A 187 0.33 -6.45 -18.78
C TYR A 187 1.17 -6.11 -20.02
N ASP A 188 2.46 -5.87 -19.84
CA ASP A 188 3.38 -5.37 -20.86
C ASP A 188 2.88 -4.11 -21.59
N PHE A 189 2.06 -3.31 -20.90
CA PHE A 189 1.44 -2.12 -21.45
C PHE A 189 1.38 -1.00 -20.39
N LYS A 190 1.80 0.21 -20.81
CA LYS A 190 1.64 1.47 -20.06
C LYS A 190 1.51 2.59 -21.08
N SER A 191 0.37 3.29 -21.08
CA SER A 191 0.17 4.45 -21.95
C SER A 191 1.01 5.66 -21.46
N PRO A 192 1.25 6.67 -22.29
CA PRO A 192 1.66 7.99 -21.79
C PRO A 192 0.59 8.60 -20.87
N LEU A 193 0.95 9.68 -20.16
CA LEU A 193 -0.01 10.55 -19.49
C LEU A 193 -0.62 11.50 -20.52
N THR A 194 -1.94 11.49 -20.63
CA THR A 194 -2.69 12.34 -21.55
C THR A 194 -3.34 13.46 -20.75
N PHE A 195 -2.74 14.65 -20.82
CA PHE A 195 -3.23 15.82 -20.12
C PHE A 195 -4.43 16.42 -20.84
N TYR A 196 -5.47 16.76 -20.09
CA TYR A 196 -6.70 17.31 -20.64
C TYR A 196 -7.21 18.47 -19.79
N GLU A 197 -8.07 19.27 -20.40
CA GLU A 197 -8.79 20.36 -19.74
C GLU A 197 -10.28 20.19 -19.96
N ILE A 198 -11.08 20.59 -18.98
CA ILE A 198 -12.54 20.54 -19.08
C ILE A 198 -13.07 21.98 -19.12
N PRO A 199 -13.47 22.50 -20.29
CA PRO A 199 -13.94 23.89 -20.40
C PRO A 199 -15.20 24.17 -19.56
N THR A 200 -15.99 23.13 -19.28
CA THR A 200 -17.30 23.25 -18.63
C THR A 200 -17.24 23.18 -17.11
N ASN A 201 -16.11 22.82 -16.50
CA ASN A 201 -15.99 22.76 -15.05
C ASN A 201 -14.57 23.05 -14.54
N LYS A 202 -14.45 23.54 -13.30
CA LYS A 202 -13.15 23.85 -12.67
C LYS A 202 -12.56 22.68 -11.88
N ASN A 203 -13.31 21.59 -11.69
CA ASN A 203 -12.88 20.43 -10.90
C ASN A 203 -12.26 19.32 -11.76
N GLY A 204 -12.10 19.54 -13.07
CA GLY A 204 -11.50 18.61 -14.02
C GLY A 204 -12.27 17.31 -14.18
N LYS A 205 -13.53 17.28 -13.76
CA LYS A 205 -14.37 16.09 -13.88
C LYS A 205 -14.59 15.80 -15.36
N MET A 206 -14.21 14.60 -15.79
CA MET A 206 -14.36 14.14 -17.17
C MET A 206 -15.82 14.23 -17.63
N THR A 207 -16.01 14.58 -18.90
CA THR A 207 -17.35 14.71 -19.50
C THR A 207 -17.46 13.85 -20.75
N GLN A 208 -18.69 13.49 -21.11
CA GLN A 208 -18.98 12.71 -22.32
C GLN A 208 -18.66 13.47 -23.63
N ASP A 209 -18.43 14.78 -23.56
CA ASP A 209 -18.06 15.59 -24.73
C ASP A 209 -16.54 15.65 -24.93
N VAL A 210 -15.79 15.63 -23.81
CA VAL A 210 -14.33 15.70 -23.80
C VAL A 210 -13.70 14.32 -23.93
N TYR A 211 -14.19 13.33 -23.19
CA TYR A 211 -13.65 11.97 -23.17
C TYR A 211 -13.45 11.35 -24.57
N PRO A 212 -14.44 11.36 -25.48
CA PRO A 212 -14.24 10.76 -26.80
C PRO A 212 -13.22 11.52 -27.66
N LYS A 213 -13.09 12.84 -27.48
CA LYS A 213 -12.25 13.71 -28.33
C LYS A 213 -10.81 13.79 -27.85
N GLU A 214 -10.62 14.02 -26.55
CA GLU A 214 -9.30 14.27 -25.98
C GLU A 214 -8.63 12.99 -25.46
N ILE A 215 -9.41 11.93 -25.17
CA ILE A 215 -8.86 10.67 -24.65
C ILE A 215 -9.00 9.54 -25.67
N LEU A 216 -10.23 9.17 -26.04
CA LEU A 216 -10.44 8.01 -26.90
C LEU A 216 -9.82 8.20 -28.28
N GLN A 217 -10.10 9.33 -28.93
CA GLN A 217 -9.56 9.63 -30.25
C GLN A 217 -8.04 9.87 -30.24
N MET A 218 -7.48 10.48 -29.20
CA MET A 218 -6.06 10.83 -29.16
C MET A 218 -5.17 9.64 -28.77
N GLU A 219 -5.63 8.78 -27.87
CA GLU A 219 -4.82 7.68 -27.33
C GLU A 219 -5.33 6.32 -27.75
N VAL A 220 -6.61 6.05 -27.49
CA VAL A 220 -7.17 4.70 -27.67
C VAL A 220 -7.26 4.35 -29.15
N GLN A 221 -7.50 5.32 -30.03
CA GLN A 221 -7.51 5.12 -31.49
C GLN A 221 -6.17 4.57 -31.98
N GLU A 222 -5.03 5.06 -31.48
CA GLU A 222 -3.72 4.57 -31.90
C GLU A 222 -3.57 3.07 -31.60
N TRP A 223 -4.14 2.61 -30.49
CA TRP A 223 -4.08 1.21 -30.09
C TRP A 223 -4.94 0.33 -30.99
N VAL A 224 -6.10 0.84 -31.38
CA VAL A 224 -6.99 0.20 -32.35
C VAL A 224 -6.33 0.13 -33.72
N ASP A 225 -5.72 1.22 -34.18
CA ASP A 225 -5.08 1.32 -35.49
C ASP A 225 -3.86 0.39 -35.60
N ARG A 226 -3.13 0.17 -34.50
CA ARG A 226 -2.06 -0.84 -34.43
C ARG A 226 -2.57 -2.29 -34.45
N GLY A 227 -3.87 -2.50 -34.26
CA GLY A 227 -4.49 -3.83 -34.20
C GLY A 227 -4.29 -4.53 -32.85
N ASP A 228 -4.05 -3.77 -31.77
CA ASP A 228 -3.90 -4.34 -30.44
C ASP A 228 -5.22 -5.02 -30.00
N PHE A 229 -5.15 -6.24 -29.47
CA PHE A 229 -6.29 -6.82 -28.75
C PHE A 229 -6.25 -6.42 -27.28
N PHE A 230 -7.29 -5.73 -26.81
CA PHE A 230 -7.42 -5.34 -25.42
C PHE A 230 -8.89 -5.22 -24.98
N VAL A 231 -9.11 -5.23 -23.67
CA VAL A 231 -10.37 -4.86 -23.04
C VAL A 231 -10.10 -3.67 -22.13
N LEU A 232 -10.77 -2.55 -22.39
CA LEU A 232 -10.65 -1.34 -21.58
C LEU A 232 -11.49 -1.46 -20.31
N GLU A 233 -10.85 -1.29 -19.16
CA GLU A 233 -11.52 -1.17 -17.87
C GLU A 233 -11.65 0.30 -17.48
N GLU A 234 -12.84 0.66 -17.02
CA GLU A 234 -13.21 2.02 -16.62
C GLU A 234 -14.04 1.99 -15.34
N ASP A 235 -14.03 3.11 -14.61
CA ASP A 235 -14.91 3.32 -13.48
C ASP A 235 -16.35 3.67 -13.94
N GLN A 236 -17.29 3.80 -13.00
CA GLN A 236 -18.68 4.12 -13.31
C GLN A 236 -18.98 5.63 -13.31
N ASP A 237 -18.01 6.50 -13.51
CA ASP A 237 -18.29 7.94 -13.64
C ASP A 237 -19.15 8.21 -14.88
N SER A 238 -20.05 9.18 -14.74
CA SER A 238 -20.87 9.73 -15.80
C SER A 238 -20.11 10.10 -17.08
N GLY A 239 -18.83 10.52 -17.00
CA GLY A 239 -17.99 10.84 -18.16
C GLY A 239 -17.81 9.67 -19.12
N HIS A 240 -17.73 8.45 -18.59
CA HIS A 240 -17.52 7.20 -19.35
C HIS A 240 -18.81 6.59 -19.89
N ALA A 241 -19.93 7.24 -19.60
CA ALA A 241 -21.27 6.85 -20.02
C ALA A 241 -21.66 5.39 -19.67
N PRO A 242 -21.63 5.00 -18.38
CA PRO A 242 -22.10 3.68 -17.95
C PRO A 242 -23.57 3.48 -18.31
N PRO A 243 -24.09 2.23 -18.36
CA PRO A 243 -25.45 1.94 -18.83
C PRO A 243 -26.58 2.69 -18.11
N ARG A 244 -26.35 3.19 -16.89
CA ARG A 244 -27.31 4.03 -16.16
C ARG A 244 -27.40 5.48 -16.68
N SER A 245 -26.48 5.89 -17.56
CA SER A 245 -26.48 7.20 -18.19
C SER A 245 -27.67 7.28 -19.16
N ARG A 246 -28.67 8.10 -18.82
CA ARG A 246 -30.00 8.13 -19.45
C ARG A 246 -30.03 8.58 -20.93
N LYS A 247 -28.88 8.84 -21.56
CA LYS A 247 -28.81 9.23 -22.98
C LYS A 247 -28.66 7.99 -23.85
N LYS A 248 -29.74 7.58 -24.53
CA LYS A 248 -29.67 6.64 -25.66
C LYS A 248 -28.75 7.25 -26.74
N GLY A 249 -27.81 6.46 -27.26
CA GLY A 249 -26.87 6.90 -28.30
C GLY A 249 -25.88 7.95 -27.80
N ASN A 250 -25.24 7.71 -26.64
CA ASN A 250 -24.16 8.59 -26.20
C ASN A 250 -22.90 8.40 -27.07
N ALA A 251 -22.18 9.50 -27.30
CA ALA A 251 -21.04 9.53 -28.21
C ALA A 251 -19.89 8.60 -27.78
N VAL A 252 -19.72 8.36 -26.47
CA VAL A 252 -18.68 7.49 -25.91
C VAL A 252 -18.93 6.02 -26.29
N GLN A 253 -20.15 5.52 -26.07
CA GLN A 253 -20.53 4.16 -26.44
C GLN A 253 -20.48 3.97 -27.96
N GLN A 254 -21.02 4.93 -28.72
CA GLN A 254 -20.99 4.89 -30.18
C GLN A 254 -19.55 4.83 -30.71
N TRP A 255 -18.64 5.63 -30.17
CA TRP A 255 -17.24 5.63 -30.58
C TRP A 255 -16.59 4.25 -30.31
N LYS A 256 -16.82 3.66 -29.13
CA LYS A 256 -16.26 2.34 -28.79
C LYS A 256 -16.82 1.24 -29.69
N GLU A 257 -18.12 1.24 -29.94
CA GLU A 257 -18.78 0.28 -30.83
C GLU A 257 -18.27 0.40 -32.27
N GLN A 258 -18.15 1.63 -32.80
CA GLN A 258 -17.67 1.89 -34.17
C GLN A 258 -16.21 1.49 -34.37
N ASN A 259 -15.38 1.63 -33.33
CA ASN A 259 -13.97 1.27 -33.36
C ASN A 259 -13.69 -0.16 -32.85
N GLY A 260 -14.73 -0.95 -32.56
CA GLY A 260 -14.58 -2.33 -32.10
C GLY A 260 -13.89 -2.48 -30.74
N VAL A 261 -13.93 -1.44 -29.89
CA VAL A 261 -13.30 -1.44 -28.57
C VAL A 261 -14.14 -2.25 -27.59
N HIS A 262 -13.58 -3.35 -27.10
CA HIS A 262 -14.14 -4.08 -25.97
C HIS A 262 -13.90 -3.31 -24.67
N SER A 263 -14.93 -3.06 -23.88
CA SER A 263 -14.78 -2.45 -22.57
C SER A 263 -15.74 -3.02 -21.53
N TYR A 264 -15.41 -2.81 -20.25
CA TYR A 264 -16.33 -3.06 -19.14
C TYR A 264 -16.18 -2.00 -18.06
N PHE A 265 -17.23 -1.86 -17.26
CA PHE A 265 -17.19 -1.03 -16.07
C PHE A 265 -16.90 -1.85 -14.82
N ASN A 266 -15.95 -1.37 -14.03
CA ASN A 266 -15.67 -1.91 -12.72
C ASN A 266 -16.86 -1.72 -11.77
N CYS A 267 -16.86 -2.41 -10.63
CA CYS A 267 -17.86 -2.12 -9.61
C CYS A 267 -17.66 -0.70 -9.07
N ALA A 268 -18.74 0.07 -8.90
CA ALA A 268 -18.66 1.42 -8.36
C ALA A 268 -17.86 1.45 -7.04
N GLY A 269 -17.08 2.50 -6.80
CA GLY A 269 -16.32 2.66 -5.55
C GLY A 269 -15.34 1.51 -5.26
N SER A 270 -14.74 0.93 -6.30
CA SER A 270 -13.82 -0.22 -6.18
C SER A 270 -12.40 0.08 -6.68
N PRO A 271 -11.73 1.12 -6.15
CA PRO A 271 -10.39 1.49 -6.60
C PRO A 271 -9.37 0.36 -6.33
N ASP A 272 -9.62 -0.48 -5.33
CA ASP A 272 -8.82 -1.66 -5.01
C ASP A 272 -8.82 -2.73 -6.11
N LEU A 273 -9.76 -2.68 -7.05
CA LEU A 273 -9.86 -3.57 -8.22
C LEU A 273 -9.42 -2.91 -9.53
N ALA A 274 -8.95 -1.65 -9.50
CA ALA A 274 -8.43 -0.94 -10.66
C ALA A 274 -6.91 -0.80 -10.54
N ILE A 275 -6.14 -1.54 -11.34
CA ILE A 275 -4.66 -1.57 -11.22
C ILE A 275 -4.01 -0.20 -11.41
N ILE A 276 -4.67 0.67 -12.16
CA ILE A 276 -4.22 2.04 -12.39
C ILE A 276 -4.17 2.87 -11.09
N GLU A 277 -5.05 2.60 -10.11
CA GLU A 277 -5.08 3.30 -8.82
C GLU A 277 -3.82 3.02 -7.99
N ASP A 278 -3.31 1.78 -8.04
CA ASP A 278 -2.01 1.43 -7.43
C ASP A 278 -0.88 2.30 -8.01
N CYS A 279 -0.97 2.68 -9.29
CA CYS A 279 0.07 3.42 -10.00
C CYS A 279 0.03 4.93 -9.68
N TRP A 280 -1.11 5.46 -9.25
CA TRP A 280 -1.25 6.87 -8.88
C TRP A 280 -0.53 7.25 -7.60
N GLN A 281 -0.50 6.37 -6.60
CA GLN A 281 0.14 6.67 -5.33
C GLN A 281 1.65 6.94 -5.47
N PRO A 282 2.48 6.05 -6.06
CA PRO A 282 3.91 6.31 -6.24
C PRO A 282 4.16 7.55 -7.12
N THR A 283 3.36 7.74 -8.18
CA THR A 283 3.46 8.90 -9.07
C THR A 283 3.21 10.21 -8.29
N LYS A 284 2.13 10.29 -7.52
CA LYS A 284 1.83 11.45 -6.66
C LYS A 284 2.89 11.65 -5.58
N GLN A 285 3.42 10.58 -5.00
CA GLN A 285 4.50 10.69 -4.01
C GLN A 285 5.78 11.26 -4.61
N TYR A 286 6.12 10.91 -5.85
CA TYR A 286 7.25 11.48 -6.57
C TYR A 286 7.09 12.99 -6.75
N VAL A 287 5.98 13.41 -7.37
CA VAL A 287 5.69 14.84 -7.65
C VAL A 287 5.72 15.67 -6.36
N ARG A 288 5.20 15.13 -5.25
CA ARG A 288 5.18 15.81 -3.94
C ARG A 288 6.56 16.05 -3.32
N LYS A 289 7.63 15.40 -3.78
CA LYS A 289 9.00 15.65 -3.31
C LYS A 289 9.48 17.04 -3.74
N TYR A 290 8.92 17.57 -4.81
CA TYR A 290 9.34 18.82 -5.43
C TYR A 290 8.37 19.93 -5.08
N ARG A 291 8.90 21.14 -4.88
CA ARG A 291 8.10 22.34 -4.69
C ARG A 291 7.89 22.98 -6.07
N HIS A 292 6.65 22.93 -6.56
CA HIS A 292 6.28 23.33 -7.90
C HIS A 292 4.98 24.15 -7.85
N PHE A 293 4.91 25.22 -8.64
CA PHE A 293 3.78 26.18 -8.61
C PHE A 293 3.31 26.58 -10.01
N ASN A 294 3.86 25.96 -11.06
CA ASN A 294 3.40 26.20 -12.42
C ASN A 294 2.88 24.89 -13.04
N PRO A 295 1.82 24.95 -13.87
CA PRO A 295 1.23 23.77 -14.49
C PRO A 295 2.21 22.96 -15.37
N GLU A 296 3.10 23.62 -16.08
CA GLU A 296 4.05 23.00 -17.02
C GLU A 296 5.07 22.12 -16.29
N GLU A 297 5.72 22.65 -15.27
CA GLU A 297 6.61 21.92 -14.34
C GLU A 297 5.85 20.79 -13.64
N THR A 298 4.57 21.01 -13.28
CA THR A 298 3.73 19.94 -12.71
C THR A 298 3.55 18.79 -13.71
N ARG A 299 3.32 19.11 -15.00
CA ARG A 299 3.20 18.12 -16.09
C ARG A 299 4.52 17.38 -16.29
N GLU A 300 5.64 18.09 -16.36
CA GLU A 300 6.98 17.51 -16.52
C GLU A 300 7.32 16.54 -15.37
N LEU A 301 7.12 16.95 -14.12
CA LEU A 301 7.32 16.11 -12.95
C LEU A 301 6.40 14.88 -12.95
N ALA A 302 5.15 15.04 -13.40
CA ALA A 302 4.21 13.93 -13.52
C ALA A 302 4.64 12.92 -14.61
N ILE A 303 5.12 13.41 -15.76
CA ILE A 303 5.67 12.57 -16.83
C ILE A 303 6.90 11.80 -16.36
N GLU A 304 7.84 12.48 -15.68
CA GLU A 304 9.03 11.86 -15.10
C GLU A 304 8.64 10.77 -14.09
N ALA A 305 7.77 11.11 -13.15
CA ALA A 305 7.25 10.18 -12.15
C ALA A 305 6.58 8.94 -12.78
N TRP A 306 5.78 9.15 -13.83
CA TRP A 306 5.11 8.09 -14.56
C TRP A 306 6.10 7.20 -15.31
N GLY A 307 7.15 7.80 -15.88
CA GLY A 307 8.26 7.12 -16.54
C GLY A 307 8.97 6.12 -15.62
N GLU A 308 9.22 6.51 -14.37
CA GLU A 308 9.90 5.70 -13.34
C GLU A 308 9.13 4.43 -12.93
N LEU A 309 7.84 4.33 -13.23
CA LEU A 309 7.07 3.11 -12.97
C LEU A 309 7.54 1.96 -13.87
N LYS A 310 8.17 0.96 -13.25
CA LYS A 310 8.67 -0.23 -13.92
C LYS A 310 7.54 -1.12 -14.40
N GLN A 311 7.59 -1.56 -15.66
CA GLN A 311 6.58 -2.43 -16.25
C GLN A 311 6.44 -3.76 -15.49
N GLU A 312 7.53 -4.33 -14.97
CA GLU A 312 7.49 -5.57 -14.21
C GLU A 312 6.69 -5.41 -12.89
N TRP A 313 6.68 -4.21 -12.32
CA TRP A 313 5.92 -3.90 -11.11
C TRP A 313 4.41 -3.77 -11.40
N ILE A 314 4.05 -3.25 -12.58
CA ILE A 314 2.67 -3.20 -13.08
C ILE A 314 2.19 -4.62 -13.41
N ASN A 315 2.99 -5.40 -14.12
CA ASN A 315 2.67 -6.80 -14.48
C ASN A 315 2.32 -7.63 -13.24
N LYS A 316 3.09 -7.52 -12.15
CA LYS A 316 2.80 -8.21 -10.88
C LYS A 316 1.41 -7.87 -10.32
N ARG A 317 0.94 -6.64 -10.51
CA ARG A 317 -0.39 -6.19 -10.06
C ARG A 317 -1.50 -6.72 -10.93
N VAL A 318 -1.33 -6.67 -12.25
CA VAL A 318 -2.27 -7.28 -13.20
C VAL A 318 -2.43 -8.78 -12.89
N LEU A 319 -1.31 -9.50 -12.68
CA LEU A 319 -1.36 -10.92 -12.33
C LEU A 319 -1.96 -11.20 -10.93
N SER A 320 -2.10 -10.19 -10.08
CA SER A 320 -2.72 -10.32 -8.75
C SER A 320 -4.25 -10.28 -8.77
N MET A 321 -4.87 -9.96 -9.90
CA MET A 321 -6.33 -9.74 -9.97
C MET A 321 -7.17 -10.91 -9.45
N PRO A 322 -6.89 -12.19 -9.77
CA PRO A 322 -7.63 -13.30 -9.16
C PRO A 322 -7.54 -13.31 -7.62
N ASP A 323 -6.38 -12.96 -7.06
CA ASP A 323 -6.18 -12.87 -5.61
C ASP A 323 -6.98 -11.70 -5.01
N ARG A 324 -6.99 -10.54 -5.68
CA ARG A 324 -7.81 -9.40 -5.27
C ARG A 324 -9.29 -9.77 -5.20
N LEU A 325 -9.81 -10.43 -6.25
CA LEU A 325 -11.21 -10.87 -6.27
C LEU A 325 -11.52 -11.86 -5.14
N ARG A 326 -10.63 -12.83 -4.87
CA ARG A 326 -10.79 -13.76 -3.73
C ARG A 326 -10.85 -13.02 -2.40
N LYS A 327 -9.99 -12.03 -2.17
CA LYS A 327 -10.02 -11.24 -0.94
C LYS A 327 -11.28 -10.39 -0.82
N VAL A 328 -11.84 -9.88 -1.93
CA VAL A 328 -13.15 -9.21 -1.89
C VAL A 328 -14.23 -10.19 -1.45
N ILE A 329 -14.19 -11.44 -1.94
CA ILE A 329 -15.13 -12.49 -1.55
C ILE A 329 -14.99 -12.85 -0.06
N GLU A 330 -13.77 -13.09 0.40
CA GLU A 330 -13.45 -13.40 1.81
C GLU A 330 -13.87 -12.26 2.76
N ALA A 331 -13.70 -11.01 2.33
CA ALA A 331 -14.11 -9.83 3.08
C ALA A 331 -15.61 -9.51 2.97
N GLY A 332 -16.43 -10.42 2.42
CA GLY A 332 -17.88 -10.21 2.28
C GLY A 332 -18.23 -8.99 1.41
N GLY A 333 -17.39 -8.66 0.44
CA GLY A 333 -17.56 -7.52 -0.44
C GLY A 333 -16.96 -6.19 0.05
N GLN A 334 -16.35 -6.16 1.24
CA GLN A 334 -15.69 -4.97 1.78
C GLN A 334 -14.44 -4.60 0.96
N LEU A 335 -13.90 -3.40 1.22
CA LEU A 335 -12.64 -2.93 0.62
C LEU A 335 -11.45 -3.74 1.13
N ILE A 336 -10.58 -4.16 0.22
CA ILE A 336 -9.38 -4.95 0.53
C ILE A 336 -8.14 -4.06 0.64
N GLY A 337 -7.07 -4.56 1.26
CA GLY A 337 -5.81 -3.83 1.42
C GLY A 337 -4.87 -4.07 0.24
N TYR A 338 -5.09 -3.34 -0.86
CA TYR A 338 -4.16 -3.21 -1.97
C TYR A 338 -3.81 -1.75 -2.21
#